data_AF-A0A9D6YKG6-F1
#
_entry.id   AF-A0A9D6YKG6-F1
#
_cell.length_a   1.000
_cell.length_b   1.000
_cell.length_c   1.000
_cell.angle_alpha   90.00
_cell.angle_beta   90.00
_cell.angle_gamma   90.00
#
_symmetry.space_group_name_H-M   'P 1'
#
loop_
_entity.id
_entity.type
_entity.pdbx_description
1 polymer ?
#
loop_
_entity_poly.entity_id
_entity_poly.type
_entity_poly.pdbx_seq_one_letter_code
_entity_poly.pdbx_strand_id
1 'polypeptide(L)'
;MNQLERQLASTHDNLVPVDTEARLRSIRARLPGQMLKERIETAQAWYGALYTLAEIRRNVAKTLPRHIGLMRDAVFEPIEKYREPIPDHALRKYDEADQSGLFSKFWVATPTYYEQRQVDPWIVGEIEGAKLCAVIAQWDV
;
A
#
# COMPACT_ATOMS: atom_id res chain seq x y z
N MET A 1 18.37 10.84 -62.29
CA MET A 1 18.10 11.06 -60.86
C MET A 1 16.62 10.76 -60.63
N ASN A 2 16.34 9.57 -60.11
CA ASN A 2 15.03 8.92 -60.20
C ASN A 2 14.07 9.33 -59.07
N GLN A 3 12.80 9.52 -59.43
CA GLN A 3 11.66 9.70 -58.52
C GLN A 3 11.48 8.57 -57.47
N LEU A 4 12.21 7.46 -57.60
CA LEU A 4 12.18 6.31 -56.70
C LEU A 4 12.87 6.56 -55.34
N GLU A 5 13.77 7.53 -55.21
CA GLU A 5 14.44 7.82 -53.93
C GLU A 5 13.61 8.74 -53.02
N ARG A 6 12.62 9.47 -53.56
CA ARG A 6 11.75 10.34 -52.76
C ARG A 6 10.62 9.58 -52.05
N GLN A 7 10.26 8.37 -52.52
CA GLN A 7 9.20 7.57 -51.89
C GLN A 7 9.69 6.70 -50.71
N LEU A 8 11.00 6.48 -50.56
CA LEU A 8 11.56 5.73 -49.43
C LEU A 8 11.83 6.60 -48.20
N ALA A 9 11.89 7.93 -48.35
CA ALA A 9 12.10 8.86 -47.24
C ALA A 9 10.80 9.33 -46.55
N SER A 10 9.62 8.94 -47.08
CA SER A 10 8.31 9.39 -46.57
C SER A 10 7.59 8.36 -45.69
N THR A 11 8.17 7.18 -45.47
CA THR A 11 7.52 6.07 -44.72
C THR A 11 8.18 5.84 -43.35
N HIS A 12 9.01 6.77 -42.88
CA HIS A 12 9.71 6.62 -41.59
C HIS A 12 9.19 7.54 -40.47
N ASP A 13 8.13 8.31 -40.70
CA ASP A 13 7.66 9.31 -39.75
C ASP A 13 6.17 9.18 -39.39
N ASN A 14 5.75 7.96 -39.09
CA ASN A 14 4.45 7.71 -38.44
C ASN A 14 4.54 6.62 -37.38
N LEU A 15 5.63 6.66 -36.59
CA LEU A 15 5.67 5.99 -35.30
C LEU A 15 4.83 6.82 -34.32
N VAL A 16 3.54 6.51 -34.30
CA VAL A 16 2.57 6.98 -33.32
C VAL A 16 3.18 6.85 -31.92
N PRO A 17 3.41 7.94 -31.16
CA PRO A 17 4.02 7.88 -29.82
C PRO A 17 3.11 7.27 -28.73
N VAL A 18 1.92 6.75 -29.09
CA VAL A 18 0.80 6.55 -28.16
C VAL A 18 0.86 5.25 -27.35
N ASP A 19 1.76 4.31 -27.63
CA ASP A 19 1.70 2.99 -26.98
C ASP A 19 3.01 2.51 -26.35
N THR A 20 4.00 3.37 -26.17
CA THR A 20 5.23 2.94 -25.47
C THR A 20 4.95 2.65 -24.00
N GLU A 21 4.16 3.50 -23.34
CA GLU A 21 3.88 3.39 -21.91
C GLU A 21 2.85 2.29 -21.60
N ALA A 22 1.84 2.13 -22.44
CA ALA A 22 0.89 1.01 -22.34
C ALA A 22 1.54 -0.34 -22.71
N ARG A 23 2.47 -0.37 -23.67
CA ARG A 23 3.30 -1.56 -23.94
C ARG A 23 4.28 -1.87 -22.81
N LEU A 24 4.91 -0.88 -22.20
CA LEU A 24 5.73 -1.10 -21.02
C LEU A 24 4.90 -1.62 -19.85
N ARG A 25 3.70 -1.08 -19.64
CA ARG A 25 2.73 -1.58 -18.64
C ARG A 25 2.32 -3.02 -18.91
N SER A 26 2.11 -3.42 -20.17
CA SER A 26 1.77 -4.81 -20.52
C SER A 26 2.95 -5.78 -20.39
N ILE A 27 4.18 -5.33 -20.66
CA ILE A 27 5.39 -6.11 -20.40
C ILE A 27 5.59 -6.29 -18.88
N ARG A 28 5.45 -5.22 -18.11
CA ARG A 28 5.54 -5.26 -16.64
C ARG A 28 4.45 -6.14 -16.04
N ALA A 29 3.22 -6.10 -16.56
CA ALA A 29 2.13 -6.98 -16.19
C ALA A 29 2.47 -8.49 -16.29
N ARG A 30 3.43 -8.85 -17.16
CA ARG A 30 3.91 -10.23 -17.34
C ARG A 30 5.13 -10.57 -16.48
N LEU A 31 5.68 -9.59 -15.75
CA LEU A 31 6.86 -9.72 -14.91
C LEU A 31 6.46 -9.50 -13.45
N PRO A 32 5.90 -10.53 -12.77
CA PRO A 32 5.34 -10.37 -11.42
C PRO A 32 6.36 -9.86 -10.40
N GLY A 33 7.65 -10.19 -10.57
CA GLY A 33 8.71 -9.66 -9.70
C GLY A 33 9.01 -8.17 -9.89
N GLN A 34 8.92 -7.64 -11.13
CA GLN A 34 9.12 -6.21 -11.38
C GLN A 34 7.94 -5.39 -10.89
N MET A 35 6.70 -5.89 -11.08
CA MET A 35 5.52 -5.25 -10.50
C MET A 35 5.58 -5.24 -8.97
N LEU A 36 6.02 -6.33 -8.34
CA LEU A 36 6.19 -6.38 -6.89
C LEU A 36 7.19 -5.34 -6.40
N LYS A 37 8.34 -5.23 -7.08
CA LYS A 37 9.36 -4.21 -6.77
C LYS A 37 8.79 -2.79 -6.93
N GLU A 38 8.15 -2.49 -8.05
CA GLU A 38 7.52 -1.19 -8.31
C GLU A 38 6.44 -0.86 -7.27
N ARG A 39 5.61 -1.83 -6.88
CA ARG A 39 4.61 -1.67 -5.81
C ARG A 39 5.26 -1.36 -4.46
N ILE A 40 6.32 -2.07 -4.09
CA ILE A 40 7.05 -1.83 -2.83
C ILE A 40 7.69 -0.43 -2.84
N GLU A 41 8.34 -0.04 -3.93
CA GLU A 41 8.97 1.28 -4.07
C GLU A 41 7.92 2.39 -4.02
N THR A 42 6.78 2.20 -4.70
CA THR A 42 5.66 3.15 -4.67
C THR A 42 5.06 3.26 -3.26
N ALA A 43 4.80 2.13 -2.60
CA ALA A 43 4.29 2.10 -1.24
C ALA A 43 5.27 2.76 -0.24
N GLN A 44 6.57 2.55 -0.42
CA GLN A 44 7.59 3.24 0.38
C GLN A 44 7.59 4.75 0.17
N ALA A 45 7.43 5.19 -1.08
CA ALA A 45 7.36 6.62 -1.40
C ALA A 45 6.12 7.29 -0.82
N TRP A 46 4.98 6.60 -0.79
CA TRP A 46 3.70 7.18 -0.35
C TRP A 46 3.46 7.07 1.15
N TYR A 47 3.83 5.93 1.76
CA TYR A 47 3.52 5.61 3.16
C TYR A 47 4.76 5.53 4.05
N GLY A 48 5.96 5.69 3.49
CA GLY A 48 7.22 5.66 4.23
C GLY A 48 7.69 4.24 4.55
N ALA A 49 8.10 4.01 5.79
CA ALA A 49 8.68 2.73 6.18
C ALA A 49 7.64 1.59 6.11
N LEU A 50 8.07 0.47 5.52
CA LEU A 50 7.27 -0.75 5.46
C LEU A 50 7.74 -1.72 6.53
N TYR A 51 6.79 -2.49 7.06
CA TYR A 51 7.01 -3.34 8.22
C TYR A 51 6.41 -4.72 7.99
N THR A 52 6.96 -5.73 8.63
CA THR A 52 6.26 -7.00 8.81
C THR A 52 5.07 -6.82 9.75
N LEU A 53 4.06 -7.69 9.66
CA LEU A 53 2.91 -7.65 10.59
C LEU A 53 3.34 -7.75 12.07
N ALA A 54 4.41 -8.50 12.36
CA ALA A 54 4.97 -8.61 13.69
C ALA A 54 5.63 -7.30 14.19
N GLU A 55 6.23 -6.53 13.30
CA GLU A 55 6.77 -5.20 13.63
C GLU A 55 5.64 -4.19 13.88
N ILE A 56 4.59 -4.19 13.05
CA ILE A 56 3.41 -3.37 13.28
C ILE A 56 2.81 -3.70 14.65
N ARG A 57 2.61 -4.98 14.98
CA ARG A 57 2.08 -5.39 16.30
C ARG A 57 2.91 -4.82 17.45
N ARG A 58 4.24 -4.91 17.35
CA ARG A 58 5.13 -4.33 18.37
C ARG A 58 5.04 -2.81 18.44
N ASN A 59 4.89 -2.13 17.31
CA ASN A 59 4.80 -0.67 17.26
C ASN A 59 3.47 -0.16 17.81
N VAL A 60 2.36 -0.80 17.44
CA VAL A 60 1.03 -0.51 18.01
C VAL A 60 1.04 -0.77 19.52
N ALA A 61 1.57 -1.91 19.99
CA ALA A 61 1.66 -2.17 21.43
C ALA A 61 2.51 -1.14 22.20
N LYS A 62 3.46 -0.47 21.53
CA LYS A 62 4.33 0.54 22.15
C LYS A 62 3.64 1.89 22.34
N THR A 63 2.51 2.16 21.68
CA THR A 63 1.74 3.40 21.90
C THR A 63 1.17 3.46 23.30
N LEU A 64 0.88 2.30 23.90
CA LEU A 64 0.41 2.23 25.27
C LEU A 64 1.53 2.54 26.28
N PRO A 65 1.22 3.32 27.34
CA PRO A 65 2.13 3.55 28.45
C PRO A 65 2.68 2.25 29.05
N ARG A 66 3.85 2.30 29.70
CA ARG A 66 4.39 1.10 30.36
C ARG A 66 3.90 1.05 31.80
N HIS A 67 3.10 0.04 32.15
CA HIS A 67 2.72 -0.25 33.53
C HIS A 67 3.33 -1.57 33.99
N ILE A 68 3.85 -1.59 35.22
CA ILE A 68 4.38 -2.82 35.84
C ILE A 68 3.23 -3.82 35.97
N GLY A 69 3.43 -5.03 35.46
CA GLY A 69 2.42 -6.09 35.56
C GLY A 69 1.27 -5.97 34.55
N LEU A 70 1.35 -5.12 33.52
CA LEU A 70 0.43 -5.15 32.37
C LEU A 70 1.18 -5.55 31.08
N MET A 71 0.73 -6.60 30.42
CA MET A 71 1.26 -7.01 29.11
C MET A 71 0.60 -6.20 28.00
N ARG A 72 1.43 -5.54 27.18
CA ARG A 72 1.00 -4.79 26.00
C ARG A 72 1.06 -5.68 24.77
N ASP A 73 0.00 -5.65 23.97
CA ASP A 73 -0.06 -6.31 22.68
C ASP A 73 -0.94 -5.50 21.72
N ALA A 74 -1.22 -6.02 20.53
CA ALA A 74 -2.18 -5.47 19.59
C ALA A 74 -2.99 -6.58 18.90
N VAL A 75 -4.30 -6.35 18.83
CA VAL A 75 -5.24 -7.19 18.08
C VAL A 75 -5.44 -6.63 16.69
N PHE A 76 -5.51 -7.51 15.70
CA PHE A 76 -5.70 -7.15 14.29
C PHE A 76 -7.02 -7.74 13.82
N GLU A 77 -7.91 -6.88 13.37
CA GLU A 77 -9.19 -7.28 12.79
C GLU A 77 -9.23 -6.85 11.33
N PRO A 78 -9.70 -7.70 10.40
CA PRO A 78 -9.97 -7.26 9.04
C PRO A 78 -10.89 -6.03 9.07
N ILE A 79 -10.59 -5.03 8.24
CA ILE A 79 -11.31 -3.75 8.30
C ILE A 79 -12.82 -3.92 8.08
N GLU A 80 -13.22 -4.93 7.29
CA GLU A 80 -14.62 -5.25 7.00
C GLU A 80 -15.37 -5.83 8.20
N LYS A 81 -14.64 -6.29 9.23
CA LYS A 81 -15.19 -6.87 10.46
C LYS A 81 -15.09 -5.93 11.66
N TYR A 82 -14.38 -4.81 11.54
CA TYR A 82 -14.25 -3.83 12.61
C TYR A 82 -15.60 -3.15 12.85
N ARG A 83 -16.03 -3.10 14.12
CA ARG A 83 -17.41 -2.70 14.50
C ARG A 83 -17.52 -1.28 15.03
N GLU A 84 -16.43 -0.71 15.51
CA GLU A 84 -16.43 0.62 16.08
C GLU A 84 -16.31 1.69 14.98
N PRO A 85 -16.78 2.92 15.21
CA PRO A 85 -16.67 3.99 14.23
C PRO A 85 -15.21 4.29 13.87
N ILE A 86 -14.93 4.37 12.57
CA ILE A 86 -13.66 4.86 12.04
C ILE A 86 -13.80 6.36 11.80
N PRO A 87 -12.90 7.22 12.33
CA PRO A 87 -12.88 8.65 12.09
C PRO A 87 -12.75 8.99 10.59
N ASP A 88 -13.41 10.07 10.17
CA ASP A 88 -13.48 10.48 8.77
C ASP A 88 -12.10 10.67 8.11
N HIS A 89 -11.12 11.20 8.85
CA HIS A 89 -9.77 11.40 8.33
C HIS A 89 -9.07 10.06 8.02
N ALA A 90 -9.32 9.04 8.84
CA ALA A 90 -8.77 7.71 8.65
C ALA A 90 -9.51 6.95 7.54
N LEU A 91 -10.84 7.09 7.45
CA LEU A 91 -11.62 6.55 6.34
C LEU A 91 -11.16 7.09 4.99
N ARG A 92 -10.87 8.39 4.91
CA ARG A 92 -10.37 9.00 3.66
C ARG A 92 -9.04 8.41 3.22
N LYS A 93 -8.08 8.28 4.14
CA LYS A 93 -6.77 7.67 3.85
C LYS A 93 -6.91 6.19 3.45
N TYR A 94 -7.86 5.48 4.06
CA TYR A 94 -8.19 4.11 3.66
C TYR A 94 -8.75 4.06 2.23
N ASP A 95 -9.72 4.90 1.88
CA ASP A 95 -10.30 4.95 0.54
C ASP A 95 -9.22 5.25 -0.53
N GLU A 96 -8.35 6.23 -0.28
CA GLU A 96 -7.21 6.52 -1.15
C GLU A 96 -6.26 5.32 -1.30
N ALA A 97 -6.01 4.59 -0.21
CA ALA A 97 -5.17 3.39 -0.22
C ALA A 97 -5.84 2.22 -0.97
N ASP A 98 -7.14 2.01 -0.80
CA ASP A 98 -7.89 0.95 -1.47
C ASP A 98 -7.93 1.20 -3.00
N GLN A 99 -8.20 2.44 -3.40
CA GLN A 99 -8.23 2.85 -4.81
C GLN A 99 -6.85 2.78 -5.49
N SER A 100 -5.74 2.80 -4.73
CA SER A 100 -4.39 2.73 -5.28
C SER A 100 -4.07 1.38 -5.95
N GLY A 101 -4.75 0.30 -5.57
CA GLY A 101 -4.44 -1.06 -6.02
C GLY A 101 -3.09 -1.61 -5.53
N LEU A 102 -2.46 -0.97 -4.54
CA LEU A 102 -1.18 -1.43 -3.95
C LEU A 102 -1.37 -2.54 -2.91
N PHE A 103 -2.54 -2.59 -2.28
CA PHE A 103 -2.82 -3.42 -1.12
C PHE A 103 -3.78 -4.56 -1.44
N SER A 104 -3.56 -5.70 -0.77
CA SER A 104 -4.40 -6.90 -0.90
C SER A 104 -5.33 -7.13 0.28
N LYS A 105 -4.99 -6.56 1.45
CA LYS A 105 -5.73 -6.72 2.70
C LYS A 105 -5.53 -5.49 3.58
N PHE A 106 -6.54 -5.20 4.38
CA PHE A 106 -6.50 -4.14 5.38
C PHE A 106 -6.92 -4.68 6.75
N TRP A 107 -6.28 -4.18 7.79
CA TRP A 107 -6.67 -4.43 9.17
C TRP A 107 -6.78 -3.14 9.96
N VAL A 108 -7.66 -3.17 10.95
CA VAL A 108 -7.60 -2.26 12.09
C VAL A 108 -6.78 -2.94 13.18
N ALA A 109 -5.64 -2.34 13.51
CA ALA A 109 -4.76 -2.77 14.59
C ALA A 109 -5.04 -1.95 15.84
N THR A 110 -5.61 -2.58 16.86
CA THR A 110 -5.99 -1.92 18.12
C THR A 110 -5.01 -2.34 19.22
N PRO A 111 -4.37 -1.40 19.92
CA PRO A 111 -3.51 -1.74 21.05
C PRO A 111 -4.33 -2.35 22.19
N THR A 112 -3.74 -3.26 22.96
CA THR A 112 -4.41 -3.95 24.07
C THR A 112 -3.54 -4.04 25.32
N TYR A 113 -4.19 -4.03 26.49
CA TYR A 113 -3.64 -4.59 27.72
C TYR A 113 -4.39 -5.88 28.04
N TYR A 114 -3.69 -7.01 28.20
CA TYR A 114 -4.32 -8.31 28.50
C TYR A 114 -5.58 -8.59 27.65
N GLU A 115 -5.46 -8.41 26.32
CA GLU A 115 -6.54 -8.56 25.33
C GLU A 115 -7.66 -7.51 25.38
N GLN A 116 -7.68 -6.63 26.38
CA GLN A 116 -8.61 -5.52 26.44
C GLN A 116 -8.17 -4.40 25.49
N ARG A 117 -9.01 -4.13 24.48
CA ARG A 117 -8.82 -3.04 23.50
C ARG A 117 -8.72 -1.69 24.18
N GLN A 118 -7.78 -0.91 23.71
CA GLN A 118 -7.52 0.46 24.14
C GLN A 118 -7.79 1.41 22.97
N VAL A 119 -7.71 2.71 23.26
CA VAL A 119 -7.89 3.78 22.27
C VAL A 119 -6.75 3.81 21.24
N ASP A 120 -6.93 4.65 20.22
CA ASP A 120 -5.98 4.95 19.14
C ASP A 120 -5.63 3.76 18.21
N PRO A 121 -6.63 3.10 17.56
CA PRO A 121 -6.38 2.11 16.52
C PRO A 121 -5.66 2.67 15.29
N TRP A 122 -5.01 1.76 14.56
CA TRP A 122 -4.28 2.05 13.32
C TRP A 122 -4.93 1.30 12.16
N ILE A 123 -5.00 1.90 10.97
CA ILE A 123 -5.29 1.18 9.73
C ILE A 123 -3.97 0.77 9.09
N VAL A 124 -3.89 -0.51 8.73
CA VAL A 124 -2.68 -1.15 8.21
C VAL A 124 -3.05 -1.89 6.93
N GLY A 125 -2.29 -1.69 5.85
CA GLY A 125 -2.50 -2.38 4.57
C GLY A 125 -1.32 -3.31 4.23
N GLU A 126 -1.59 -4.58 3.87
CA GLU A 126 -0.56 -5.50 3.32
C GLU A 126 -0.43 -5.30 1.80
N ILE A 127 0.77 -4.97 1.37
CA ILE A 127 1.13 -4.80 -0.04
C ILE A 127 0.97 -6.13 -0.76
N GLU A 128 0.28 -6.08 -1.90
CA GLU A 128 -0.01 -7.25 -2.72
C GLU A 128 1.28 -7.99 -3.13
N GLY A 129 1.45 -9.20 -2.60
CA GLY A 129 2.57 -10.09 -2.94
C GLY A 129 3.86 -9.88 -2.12
N ALA A 130 3.90 -8.93 -1.18
CA ALA A 130 5.14 -8.58 -0.47
C ALA A 130 5.24 -9.11 0.98
N LYS A 131 4.13 -9.52 1.61
CA LYS A 131 4.04 -9.74 3.09
C LYS A 131 4.58 -8.57 3.92
N LEU A 132 4.60 -7.37 3.33
CA LEU A 132 4.99 -6.12 3.95
C LEU A 132 3.75 -5.27 4.10
N CYS A 133 3.69 -4.55 5.22
CA CYS A 133 2.58 -3.72 5.62
C CYS A 133 3.00 -2.25 5.65
N ALA A 134 2.11 -1.38 5.22
CA ALA A 134 2.20 0.06 5.42
C ALA A 134 1.21 0.50 6.51
N VAL A 135 1.57 1.53 7.27
CA VAL A 135 0.63 2.23 8.16
C VAL A 135 -0.11 3.26 7.32
N ILE A 136 -1.42 3.10 7.17
CA ILE A 136 -2.26 3.97 6.33
C ILE A 136 -2.75 5.16 7.13
N ALA A 137 -3.23 4.91 8.35
CA ALA A 137 -3.72 5.92 9.25
C ALA A 137 -3.55 5.49 10.71
N GLN A 138 -3.46 6.47 11.59
CA GLN A 138 -3.61 6.31 13.03
C GLN A 138 -4.77 7.22 13.44
N TRP A 139 -5.56 6.81 14.44
CA TRP A 139 -6.58 7.72 14.98
C TRP A 139 -5.85 8.92 15.57
N ASP A 140 -6.29 10.11 15.17
CA ASP A 140 -5.77 11.35 15.73
C ASP A 140 -6.42 11.52 17.11
N VAL A 141 -5.61 11.89 18.11
CA VAL A 141 -6.07 12.32 19.44
C VAL A 141 -6.51 13.77 19.40
#